data_AF-A0A849V9Z7-F1
#
_entry.id   AF-A0A849V9Z7-F1
#
_cell.length_a   1.000
_cell.length_b   1.000
_cell.length_c   1.000
_cell.angle_alpha   90.00
_cell.angle_beta   90.00
_cell.angle_gamma   90.00
#
_symmetry.space_group_name_H-M   'P 1'
#
loop_
_entity.id
_entity.type
_entity.pdbx_description
1 polymer ?
#
loop_
_entity_poly.entity_id
_entity_poly.type
_entity_poly.pdbx_seq_one_letter_code
_entity_poly.pdbx_strand_id
1 'polypeptide(L)'
;MAEGVIKFDFDHTAAFIDGMNKGLNHLDSKMFTFRHVAQSGLQIRLYSRRKSPFSEADTILVCKEITERALSLETSFDCAWSDDELALIDALQSQGHSILSMHVVIRRGPLMVFFLEDTELLHGSVPCHELLCRMMSDYSAARALAQTLVY
;
A
#
# COMPACT_ATOMS: atom_id res chain seq x y z
N MET A 1 2.72 -13.43 36.68
CA MET A 1 3.84 -12.72 36.04
C MET A 1 3.23 -11.84 34.97
N ALA A 2 3.27 -10.51 35.15
CA ALA A 2 2.49 -9.59 34.34
C ALA A 2 3.09 -9.43 32.93
N GLU A 3 2.29 -9.92 31.98
CA GLU A 3 2.13 -9.58 30.57
C GLU A 3 3.06 -8.50 30.00
N GLY A 4 3.86 -8.92 29.01
CA GLY A 4 4.45 -8.02 28.03
C GLY A 4 3.35 -7.40 27.19
N VAL A 5 2.99 -6.15 27.50
CA VAL A 5 2.20 -5.32 26.62
C VAL A 5 3.14 -4.36 25.92
N ILE A 6 3.61 -4.75 24.74
CA ILE A 6 4.03 -3.77 23.75
C ILE A 6 2.85 -3.62 22.79
N LYS A 7 1.88 -2.80 23.18
CA LYS A 7 0.90 -2.23 22.26
C LYS A 7 1.57 -1.05 21.57
N PHE A 8 2.00 -1.25 20.33
CA PHE A 8 2.20 -0.15 19.39
C PHE A 8 1.06 -0.19 18.38
N ASP A 9 -0.15 0.22 18.80
CA ASP A 9 -1.19 0.69 17.88
C ASP A 9 -0.87 2.15 17.49
N PHE A 10 0.32 2.37 16.96
CA PHE A 10 0.55 3.54 16.11
C PHE A 10 0.16 3.11 14.72
N ASP A 11 -0.79 3.81 14.13
CA ASP A 11 -1.34 3.52 12.81
C ASP A 11 -0.25 3.80 11.75
N HIS A 12 0.71 2.89 11.63
CA HIS A 12 1.95 3.07 10.88
C HIS A 12 1.66 3.46 9.43
N THR A 13 0.64 2.85 8.84
CA THR A 13 0.20 3.19 7.49
C THR A 13 -0.45 4.58 7.40
N ALA A 14 -1.14 5.09 8.43
CA ALA A 14 -1.63 6.47 8.42
C ALA A 14 -0.48 7.49 8.47
N ALA A 15 0.53 7.25 9.32
CA ALA A 15 1.73 8.10 9.34
C ALA A 15 2.49 8.07 8.01
N PHE A 16 2.55 6.90 7.37
CA PHE A 16 3.11 6.72 6.03
C PHE A 16 2.33 7.51 4.97
N ILE A 17 1.00 7.46 5.01
CA ILE A 17 0.12 8.18 4.08
C ILE A 17 0.19 9.68 4.29
N ASP A 18 0.32 10.16 5.52
CA ASP A 18 0.60 11.56 5.81
C ASP A 18 1.95 11.99 5.21
N GLY A 19 2.96 11.12 5.29
CA GLY A 19 4.25 11.31 4.60
C GLY A 19 4.10 11.39 3.08
N MET A 20 3.32 10.48 2.49
CA MET A 20 3.05 10.50 1.04
C MET A 20 2.27 11.74 0.61
N ASN A 21 1.24 12.13 1.36
CA ASN A 21 0.48 13.35 1.10
C ASN A 21 1.38 14.59 1.18
N LYS A 22 2.28 14.68 2.17
CA LYS A 22 3.31 15.73 2.23
C LYS A 22 4.23 15.73 1.01
N GLY A 23 4.65 14.55 0.55
CA GLY A 23 5.45 14.39 -0.66
C GLY A 23 4.72 14.83 -1.92
N LEU A 24 3.39 14.62 -1.99
CA LEU A 24 2.52 14.97 -3.11
C LEU A 24 1.97 16.40 -3.05
N ASN A 25 2.18 17.15 -1.95
CA ASN A 25 1.63 18.51 -1.75
C ASN A 25 1.98 19.52 -2.87
N HIS A 26 3.05 19.29 -3.62
CA HIS A 26 3.47 20.15 -4.74
C HIS A 26 2.65 19.92 -6.02
N LEU A 27 1.84 18.87 -6.05
CA LEU A 27 0.92 18.56 -7.14
C LEU A 27 -0.46 19.00 -6.63
N ASP A 28 -1.07 19.99 -7.26
CA ASP A 28 -2.42 20.53 -6.95
C ASP A 28 -3.56 19.47 -6.98
N SER A 29 -3.22 18.19 -7.15
CA SER A 29 -4.13 17.06 -7.07
C SER A 29 -4.35 16.61 -5.63
N LYS A 30 -5.62 16.44 -5.27
CA LYS A 30 -6.10 16.14 -3.92
C LYS A 30 -5.41 14.94 -3.26
N MET A 31 -5.26 15.06 -1.94
CA MET A 31 -4.67 14.08 -1.02
C MET A 31 -5.38 12.73 -1.04
N PHE A 32 -4.62 11.66 -0.76
CA PHE A 32 -5.17 10.35 -0.44
C PHE A 32 -5.89 10.42 0.90
N THR A 33 -7.18 10.07 0.92
CA THR A 33 -7.99 9.95 2.13
C THR A 33 -8.21 8.50 2.49
N PHE A 34 -8.12 8.18 3.78
CA PHE A 34 -8.41 6.83 4.28
C PHE A 34 -9.88 6.49 4.03
N ARG A 35 -10.15 5.38 3.32
CA ARG A 35 -11.47 4.77 3.24
C ARG A 35 -11.49 3.59 4.20
N HIS A 36 -12.24 3.74 5.29
CA HIS A 36 -12.50 2.63 6.20
C HIS A 36 -13.34 1.58 5.48
N VAL A 37 -12.77 0.40 5.21
CA VAL A 37 -13.56 -0.77 4.82
C VAL A 37 -14.20 -1.29 6.11
N ALA A 38 -15.53 -1.29 6.18
CA ALA A 38 -16.24 -1.73 7.38
C ALA A 38 -15.80 -3.16 7.76
N GLN A 39 -15.18 -3.31 8.93
CA GLN A 39 -14.79 -4.55 9.63
C GLN A 39 -14.82 -5.82 8.77
N SER A 40 -14.02 -5.87 7.70
CA SER A 40 -13.96 -7.03 6.82
C SER A 40 -13.03 -8.11 7.35
N GLY A 41 -12.37 -7.89 8.48
CA GLY A 41 -11.32 -8.80 8.99
C GLY A 41 -10.07 -8.86 8.10
N LEU A 42 -10.06 -8.10 6.99
CA LEU A 42 -8.97 -8.08 6.03
C LEU A 42 -7.84 -7.18 6.54
N GLN A 43 -6.59 -7.63 6.38
CA GLN A 43 -5.39 -6.90 6.78
C GLN A 43 -4.95 -5.91 5.68
N ILE A 44 -5.91 -5.18 5.10
CA ILE A 44 -5.68 -4.24 4.01
C ILE A 44 -6.30 -2.88 4.34
N ARG A 45 -5.63 -1.81 3.94
CA ARG A 45 -6.06 -0.44 4.12
C ARG A 45 -6.25 0.22 2.76
N LEU A 46 -7.37 0.92 2.58
CA LEU A 46 -7.67 1.59 1.34
C LEU A 46 -7.48 3.09 1.47
N TYR A 47 -6.83 3.68 0.47
CA TYR A 47 -6.69 5.12 0.37
C TYR A 47 -7.10 5.60 -1.01
N SER A 48 -8.09 6.49 -1.06
CA SER A 48 -8.60 7.02 -2.33
C SER A 48 -8.02 8.39 -2.63
N ARG A 49 -7.57 8.59 -3.86
CA ARG A 49 -7.26 9.89 -4.44
C ARG A 49 -8.22 10.19 -5.58
N ARG A 50 -8.94 11.30 -5.44
CA ARG A 50 -9.85 11.77 -6.47
C ARG A 50 -9.08 12.56 -7.54
N LYS A 51 -9.08 12.07 -8.78
CA LYS A 51 -8.45 12.77 -9.93
C LYS A 51 -9.16 14.09 -10.28
N SER A 52 -10.50 14.13 -10.16
CA SER A 52 -11.31 15.31 -10.48
C SER A 52 -12.55 15.36 -9.58
N PRO A 53 -13.01 16.55 -9.12
CA PRO A 53 -14.25 16.68 -8.36
C PRO A 53 -15.50 16.20 -9.13
N PHE A 54 -15.42 16.12 -10.46
CA PHE A 54 -16.52 15.71 -11.35
C PHE A 54 -16.44 14.25 -11.79
N SER A 55 -15.40 13.52 -11.38
CA SER A 55 -15.23 12.10 -11.68
C SER A 55 -15.59 11.29 -10.44
N GLU A 56 -16.42 10.26 -10.62
CA GLU A 56 -16.68 9.25 -9.59
C GLU A 56 -15.57 8.19 -9.54
N ALA A 57 -14.77 8.07 -10.61
CA ALA A 57 -13.59 7.21 -10.65
C ALA A 57 -12.42 7.83 -9.88
N ASP A 58 -12.19 7.30 -8.67
CA ASP A 58 -10.99 7.54 -7.87
C ASP A 58 -9.84 6.58 -8.23
N THR A 59 -8.60 6.99 -7.94
CA THR A 59 -7.46 6.07 -7.84
C THR A 59 -7.38 5.56 -6.41
N ILE A 60 -7.41 4.25 -6.22
CA ILE A 60 -7.40 3.61 -4.90
C ILE A 60 -6.06 2.89 -4.71
N LEU A 61 -5.34 3.29 -3.68
CA LEU A 61 -4.22 2.53 -3.15
C LEU A 61 -4.76 1.45 -2.21
N VAL A 62 -4.44 0.20 -2.52
CA VAL A 62 -4.71 -0.96 -1.67
C VAL A 62 -3.39 -1.30 -0.97
N CYS A 63 -3.32 -0.99 0.33
CA CYS A 63 -2.11 -1.12 1.13
C CYS A 63 -2.18 -2.39 1.99
N LYS A 64 -1.21 -3.28 1.83
CA LYS A 64 -1.03 -4.46 2.68
C LYS A 64 0.21 -4.30 3.56
N GLU A 65 0.06 -4.49 4.86
CA GLU A 65 1.17 -4.39 5.81
C GLU A 65 1.92 -5.72 5.90
N ILE A 66 3.25 -5.66 5.86
CA ILE A 66 4.12 -6.81 6.08
C ILE A 66 5.24 -6.45 7.02
N THR A 67 5.85 -7.46 7.66
CA THR A 67 6.98 -7.23 8.56
C THR A 67 8.30 -7.31 7.80
N GLU A 68 9.33 -6.57 8.22
CA GLU A 68 10.71 -6.71 7.71
C GLU A 68 11.23 -8.15 7.79
N ARG A 69 10.74 -8.90 8.78
CA ARG A 69 11.09 -10.31 8.98
C ARG A 69 10.62 -11.20 7.81
N ALA A 70 9.47 -10.88 7.22
CA ALA A 70 8.92 -11.62 6.08
C ALA A 70 9.82 -11.54 4.84
N LEU A 71 10.58 -10.44 4.69
CA LEU A 71 11.48 -10.23 3.55
C LEU A 71 12.92 -10.68 3.82
N SER A 72 13.34 -10.78 5.08
CA SER A 72 14.75 -11.00 5.43
C SER A 72 15.11 -12.47 5.69
N LEU A 73 14.13 -13.33 5.97
CA LEU A 73 14.36 -14.73 6.31
C LEU A 73 14.12 -15.70 5.15
N GLU A 74 13.39 -15.26 4.12
CA GLU A 74 12.92 -16.11 3.04
C GLU A 74 13.60 -15.77 1.71
N THR A 75 13.72 -16.76 0.83
CA THR A 75 14.26 -16.57 -0.53
C THR A 75 13.25 -15.90 -1.46
N SER A 76 11.96 -16.10 -1.19
CA SER A 76 10.82 -15.64 -1.97
C SER A 76 9.72 -15.15 -1.04
N PHE A 77 9.08 -14.05 -1.41
CA PHE A 77 7.93 -13.50 -0.74
C PHE A 77 6.66 -13.92 -1.51
N ASP A 78 5.72 -14.54 -0.82
CA ASP A 78 4.39 -14.82 -1.35
C ASP A 78 3.59 -13.50 -1.41
N CYS A 79 3.27 -13.07 -2.63
CA CYS A 79 2.52 -11.86 -2.88
C CYS A 79 1.06 -12.12 -3.25
N ALA A 80 0.59 -13.37 -3.11
CA ALA A 80 -0.79 -13.71 -3.36
C ALA A 80 -1.74 -12.93 -2.44
N TRP A 81 -2.83 -12.48 -3.04
CA TRP A 81 -3.95 -11.91 -2.33
C TRP A 81 -4.90 -13.05 -1.93
N SER A 82 -5.54 -12.93 -0.77
CA SER A 82 -6.59 -13.88 -0.42
C SER A 82 -7.81 -13.69 -1.33
N ASP A 83 -8.67 -14.70 -1.45
CA ASP A 83 -9.90 -14.62 -2.25
C ASP A 83 -10.78 -13.42 -1.83
N ASP A 84 -10.83 -13.11 -0.53
CA ASP A 84 -11.58 -11.97 -0.01
C ASP A 84 -10.94 -10.63 -0.39
N GLU A 85 -9.61 -10.55 -0.41
CA GLU A 85 -8.89 -9.35 -0.84
C GLU A 85 -9.05 -9.12 -2.34
N LEU A 86 -8.99 -10.19 -3.15
CA LEU A 86 -9.24 -10.14 -4.58
C LEU A 86 -10.68 -9.72 -4.89
N ALA A 87 -11.67 -10.28 -4.20
CA ALA A 87 -13.07 -9.91 -4.36
C ALA A 87 -13.30 -8.41 -4.07
N LEU A 88 -12.58 -7.83 -3.10
CA LEU A 88 -12.62 -6.40 -2.86
C LEU A 88 -11.97 -5.61 -4.00
N ILE A 89 -10.79 -6.02 -4.47
CA ILE A 89 -10.10 -5.36 -5.58
C ILE A 89 -11.00 -5.37 -6.83
N ASP A 90 -11.59 -6.51 -7.17
CA ASP A 90 -12.49 -6.69 -8.31
C ASP A 90 -13.75 -5.82 -8.17
N ALA A 91 -14.32 -5.74 -6.95
CA ALA A 91 -15.47 -4.87 -6.68
C ALA A 91 -15.13 -3.41 -6.94
N LEU A 92 -13.95 -2.94 -6.51
CA LEU A 92 -13.50 -1.56 -6.74
C LEU A 92 -13.21 -1.30 -8.23
N GLN A 93 -12.59 -2.25 -8.93
CA GLN A 93 -12.34 -2.14 -10.37
C GLN A 93 -13.65 -2.09 -11.18
N SER A 94 -14.65 -2.90 -10.82
CA SER A 94 -15.95 -2.90 -11.48
C SER A 94 -16.72 -1.58 -11.32
N GLN A 95 -16.41 -0.80 -10.27
CA GLN A 95 -16.91 0.56 -10.05
C GLN A 95 -16.16 1.62 -10.87
N GLY A 96 -15.18 1.22 -11.69
CA GLY A 96 -14.39 2.12 -12.54
C GLY A 96 -13.20 2.75 -11.82
N HIS A 97 -12.83 2.28 -10.63
CA HIS A 97 -11.66 2.78 -9.91
C HIS A 97 -10.35 2.25 -10.50
N SER A 98 -9.32 3.10 -10.57
CA SER A 98 -7.96 2.64 -10.87
C SER A 98 -7.32 2.12 -9.59
N ILE A 99 -6.85 0.88 -9.60
CA ILE A 99 -6.27 0.24 -8.41
C ILE A 99 -4.74 0.26 -8.49
N LEU A 100 -4.12 0.57 -7.36
CA LEU A 100 -2.67 0.50 -7.18
C LEU A 100 -2.36 -0.30 -5.92
N SER A 101 -1.74 -1.46 -6.11
CA SER A 101 -1.35 -2.38 -5.04
C SER A 101 -0.02 -1.97 -4.43
N MET A 102 0.03 -1.80 -3.11
CA MET A 102 1.24 -1.37 -2.39
C MET A 102 1.44 -2.21 -1.13
N HIS A 103 2.70 -2.57 -0.87
CA HIS A 103 3.08 -3.26 0.35
C HIS A 103 3.87 -2.33 1.27
N VAL A 104 3.45 -2.25 2.53
CA VAL A 104 4.06 -1.42 3.57
C VAL A 104 4.86 -2.29 4.52
N VAL A 105 6.18 -2.08 4.54
CA VAL A 105 7.11 -2.84 5.36
C VAL A 105 7.28 -2.18 6.73
N ILE A 106 6.75 -2.84 7.75
CA ILE A 106 6.88 -2.46 9.16
C ILE A 106 8.23 -2.95 9.69
N ARG A 107 9.06 -2.00 10.14
CA ARG A 107 10.43 -2.25 10.62
C ARG A 107 10.78 -1.38 11.82
N ARG A 108 11.88 -1.72 12.50
CA ARG A 108 12.47 -0.86 13.55
C ARG A 108 13.23 0.30 12.88
N GLY A 109 12.49 1.29 12.40
CA GLY A 109 13.05 2.42 11.65
C GLY A 109 11.99 3.15 10.82
N PRO A 110 12.39 3.95 9.82
CA PRO A 110 11.44 4.55 8.89
C PRO A 110 10.68 3.45 8.13
N LEU A 111 9.38 3.67 7.92
CA LEU A 111 8.57 2.80 7.08
C LEU A 111 9.07 2.85 5.64
N MET A 112 9.02 1.71 4.99
CA MET A 112 9.45 1.55 3.61
C MET A 112 8.36 0.81 2.84
N VAL A 113 8.29 1.05 1.53
CA VAL A 113 7.28 0.43 0.67
C VAL A 113 7.88 -0.07 -0.62
N PHE A 114 7.14 -0.96 -1.27
CA PHE A 114 7.36 -1.30 -2.66
C PHE A 114 6.01 -1.48 -3.36
N PHE A 115 6.04 -1.31 -4.67
CA PHE A 115 4.94 -1.65 -5.57
C PHE A 115 5.28 -2.99 -6.21
N LEU A 116 4.25 -3.81 -6.43
CA LEU A 116 4.37 -5.00 -7.26
C LEU A 116 3.96 -4.64 -8.68
N GLU A 117 4.63 -5.25 -9.66
CA GLU A 117 4.20 -5.21 -11.04
C GLU A 117 3.01 -6.14 -11.27
N ASP A 118 2.18 -5.87 -12.28
CA ASP A 118 1.01 -6.69 -12.60
C ASP A 118 1.38 -8.15 -12.88
N THR A 119 2.56 -8.36 -13.49
CA THR A 119 3.12 -9.69 -13.75
C THR A 119 3.45 -10.42 -12.46
N GLU A 120 3.97 -9.74 -11.44
CA GLU A 120 4.33 -10.33 -10.15
C GLU A 120 3.10 -10.75 -9.35
N LEU A 121 2.05 -9.93 -9.41
CA LEU A 121 0.74 -10.25 -8.85
C LEU A 121 0.15 -11.54 -9.43
N LEU A 122 0.39 -11.80 -10.73
CA LEU A 122 -0.07 -13.01 -11.41
C LEU A 122 0.75 -14.26 -11.06
N HIS A 123 2.05 -14.10 -10.80
CA HIS A 123 2.94 -15.22 -10.47
C HIS A 123 2.86 -15.65 -9.01
N GLY A 124 2.37 -14.77 -8.13
CA GLY A 124 2.11 -15.07 -6.70
C GLY A 124 3.38 -15.17 -5.84
N SER A 125 4.59 -15.10 -6.40
CA SER A 125 5.82 -15.03 -5.61
C SER A 125 6.90 -14.18 -6.29
N VAL A 126 7.68 -13.48 -5.47
CA VAL A 126 8.78 -12.62 -5.93
C VAL A 126 10.03 -12.87 -5.09
N PRO A 127 11.24 -12.89 -5.67
CA PRO A 127 12.46 -13.02 -4.88
C PRO A 127 12.62 -11.86 -3.89
N CYS A 128 12.85 -12.18 -2.61
CA CYS A 128 12.94 -11.16 -1.55
C CYS A 128 14.04 -10.13 -1.81
N HIS A 129 15.16 -10.55 -2.40
CA HIS A 129 16.27 -9.64 -2.71
C HIS A 129 15.88 -8.56 -3.73
N GLU A 130 15.02 -8.87 -4.70
CA GLU A 130 14.53 -7.88 -5.66
C GLU A 130 13.57 -6.89 -5.01
N LEU A 131 12.73 -7.35 -4.08
CA LEU A 131 11.85 -6.49 -3.30
C LEU A 131 12.66 -5.54 -2.43
N LEU A 132 13.69 -6.05 -1.73
CA LEU A 132 14.61 -5.26 -0.92
C LEU A 132 15.31 -4.16 -1.75
N CYS A 133 15.71 -4.45 -2.99
CA CYS A 133 16.29 -3.46 -3.90
C CYS A 133 15.30 -2.38 -4.37
N ARG A 134 14.01 -2.70 -4.41
CA ARG A 134 12.92 -1.79 -4.83
C ARG A 134 12.28 -1.03 -3.68
N MET A 135 12.67 -1.33 -2.44
CA MET A 135 12.12 -0.64 -1.27
C MET A 135 12.45 0.84 -1.29
N MET A 136 11.42 1.65 -1.12
CA MET A 136 11.46 3.10 -1.16
C MET A 136 10.94 3.69 0.15
N SER A 137 11.45 4.86 0.52
CA SER A 137 10.82 5.68 1.56
C SER A 137 9.46 6.21 1.11
N ASP A 138 8.64 6.64 2.06
CA ASP A 138 7.38 7.37 1.81
C ASP A 138 7.51 8.51 0.80
N TYR A 139 8.54 9.36 0.94
CA TYR A 139 8.80 10.45 0.01
C TYR A 139 9.16 9.97 -1.41
N SER A 140 9.95 8.91 -1.51
CA SER A 140 10.37 8.35 -2.81
C SER A 140 9.20 7.64 -3.49
N ALA A 141 8.35 6.96 -2.72
CA ALA A 141 7.13 6.33 -3.21
C ALA A 141 6.11 7.38 -3.68
N ALA A 142 5.94 8.47 -2.94
CA ALA A 142 5.13 9.61 -3.36
C ALA A 142 5.62 10.19 -4.70
N ARG A 143 6.94 10.35 -4.85
CA ARG A 143 7.54 10.82 -6.11
C ARG A 143 7.36 9.82 -7.24
N ALA A 144 7.52 8.52 -6.98
CA ALA A 144 7.25 7.47 -7.97
C ALA A 144 5.80 7.54 -8.44
N LEU A 145 4.83 7.55 -7.51
CA LEU A 145 3.40 7.70 -7.82
C LEU A 145 3.09 8.97 -8.63
N ALA A 146 3.73 10.09 -8.31
CA ALA A 146 3.60 11.32 -9.09
C ALA A 146 4.08 11.16 -10.54
N GLN A 147 5.17 10.41 -10.75
CA GLN A 147 5.79 10.19 -12.05
C GLN A 147 5.05 9.14 -12.90
N THR A 148 4.47 8.12 -12.27
CA THR A 148 3.66 7.10 -12.95
C THR A 148 2.36 7.66 -13.54
N LEU A 149 1.94 8.87 -13.11
CA LEU A 149 0.67 9.50 -13.49
C LEU A 149 0.78 10.49 -14.66
N VAL A 150 1.81 10.38 -15.51
CA VAL A 150 1.81 11.01 -16.84
C VAL A 150 1.23 10.04 -17.88
N TYR A 151 -0.02 9.59 -17.70
CA TYR A 151 -0.86 9.00 -18.76
C TYR A 151 -2.35 9.18 -18.42
#